data_AF-A0A2W7QAC0-F1
#
_entry.id   AF-A0A2W7QAC0-F1
#
_cell.length_a   1.000
_cell.length_b   1.000
_cell.length_c   1.000
_cell.angle_alpha   90.00
_cell.angle_beta   90.00
_cell.angle_gamma   90.00
#
_symmetry.space_group_name_H-M   'P 1'
#
loop_
_entity.id
_entity.type
_entity.pdbx_description
1 polymer ?
#
loop_
_entity_poly.entity_id
_entity_poly.type
_entity_poly.pdbx_seq_one_letter_code
_entity_poly.pdbx_strand_id
1 'polypeptide(L)'
;MPTLTRLAALVLFAVMAFYLASKYQSLNEDIPEAQSINIFFAVVAAAVGWVFVGQRINRNVLQAFSVVIQGYIATFLLALGLSALYGIFTKGYQMRYKTFGDALEGSVDDAWAILQQISTADFATVGLGGAAAITLFLVVIYRIAEAKRVAR
;
A
#
# COMPACT_ATOMS: atom_id res chain seq x y z
N MET A 1 -9.68 -21.09 3.97
CA MET A 1 -8.45 -20.36 4.38
C MET A 1 -8.68 -19.71 5.73
N PRO A 2 -7.65 -19.51 6.56
CA PRO A 2 -7.82 -18.90 7.87
C PRO A 2 -8.29 -17.45 7.72
N THR A 3 -9.44 -17.12 8.29
CA THR A 3 -9.94 -15.74 8.35
C THR A 3 -9.01 -14.84 9.16
N LEU A 4 -8.29 -15.42 10.12
CA LEU A 4 -7.37 -14.71 11.01
C LEU A 4 -6.12 -14.17 10.28
N THR A 5 -5.59 -14.90 9.29
CA THR A 5 -4.47 -14.40 8.45
C THR A 5 -4.90 -13.24 7.56
N ARG A 6 -6.16 -13.25 7.08
CA ARG A 6 -6.72 -12.15 6.30
C ARG A 6 -6.89 -10.89 7.14
N LEU A 7 -7.43 -11.03 8.37
CA LEU A 7 -7.55 -9.92 9.32
C LEU A 7 -6.18 -9.33 9.68
N ALA A 8 -5.19 -10.19 9.97
CA ALA A 8 -3.84 -9.73 10.24
C ALA A 8 -3.22 -9.00 9.04
N ALA A 9 -3.39 -9.52 7.82
CA ALA A 9 -2.86 -8.87 6.62
C ALA A 9 -3.52 -7.51 6.37
N LEU A 10 -4.83 -7.38 6.59
CA LEU A 10 -5.56 -6.12 6.50
C LEU A 10 -4.96 -5.08 7.44
N VAL A 11 -4.83 -5.41 8.73
CA VAL A 11 -4.35 -4.46 9.75
C VAL A 11 -2.90 -4.07 9.50
N LEU A 12 -2.03 -5.04 9.21
CA LEU A 12 -0.61 -4.78 9.01
C LEU A 12 -0.34 -3.92 7.77
N PHE A 13 -1.03 -4.18 6.67
CA PHE A 13 -0.92 -3.35 5.47
C PHE A 13 -1.47 -1.93 5.71
N ALA A 14 -2.58 -1.80 6.44
CA ALA A 14 -3.16 -0.50 6.78
C ALA A 14 -2.19 0.34 7.63
N VAL A 15 -1.65 -0.26 8.70
CA VAL A 15 -0.71 0.42 9.63
C VAL A 15 0.57 0.80 8.91
N MET A 16 1.12 -0.10 8.08
CA MET A 16 2.35 0.20 7.35
C MET A 16 2.14 1.31 6.32
N ALA A 17 1.06 1.26 5.55
CA ALA A 17 0.75 2.32 4.59
C ALA A 17 0.50 3.66 5.27
N PHE A 18 -0.20 3.67 6.41
CA PHE A 18 -0.40 4.88 7.21
C PHE A 18 0.93 5.43 7.73
N TYR A 19 1.81 4.57 8.23
CA TYR A 19 3.14 4.96 8.72
C TYR A 19 4.01 5.53 7.61
N LEU A 20 4.09 4.86 6.46
CA LEU A 20 4.84 5.33 5.29
C LEU A 20 4.26 6.66 4.77
N ALA A 21 2.95 6.75 4.61
CA ALA A 21 2.30 7.98 4.19
C ALA A 21 2.63 9.12 5.17
N SER A 22 2.46 8.92 6.48
CA SER A 22 2.74 9.96 7.49
C SER A 22 4.21 10.36 7.55
N LYS A 23 5.15 9.40 7.44
CA LYS A 23 6.59 9.66 7.51
C LYS A 23 7.11 10.43 6.28
N TYR A 24 6.55 10.15 5.10
CA TYR A 24 7.03 10.73 3.85
C TYR A 24 6.12 11.85 3.31
N GLN A 25 5.00 12.14 3.96
CA GLN A 25 4.15 13.30 3.64
C GLN A 25 4.89 14.62 3.92
N SER A 26 5.74 14.67 4.95
CA SER A 26 6.54 15.88 5.28
C SER A 26 7.63 16.21 4.25
N LEU A 27 7.85 15.36 3.25
CA LEU A 27 8.82 15.62 2.18
C LEU A 27 8.20 16.41 1.01
N ASN A 28 6.88 16.54 0.92
CA ASN A 28 6.20 17.32 -0.11
C ASN A 28 5.52 18.53 0.54
N GLU A 29 6.18 19.69 0.50
CA GLU A 29 5.67 20.97 1.04
C GLU A 29 4.37 21.43 0.34
N ASP A 30 4.10 20.96 -0.88
CA ASP A 30 2.96 21.38 -1.70
C ASP A 30 1.66 20.58 -1.45
N ILE A 31 1.73 19.44 -0.74
CA ILE A 31 0.55 18.63 -0.44
C ILE A 31 0.05 19.06 0.94
N PRO A 32 -1.21 19.54 1.07
CA PRO A 32 -1.77 19.87 2.37
C PRO A 32 -1.54 18.70 3.35
N GLU A 33 -1.16 19.00 4.59
CA GLU A 33 -1.03 18.04 5.71
C GLU A 33 -2.41 17.47 6.12
N ALA A 34 -3.17 16.99 5.15
CA ALA A 34 -4.49 16.45 5.31
C ALA A 34 -4.33 14.98 5.73
N GLN A 35 -4.54 14.70 7.03
CA GLN A 35 -4.62 13.33 7.57
C GLN A 35 -5.57 12.43 6.79
N SER A 36 -6.56 13.00 6.10
CA SER A 36 -7.51 12.28 5.24
C SER A 36 -6.83 11.52 4.11
N ILE A 37 -5.73 12.03 3.55
CA ILE A 37 -4.97 11.34 2.49
C ILE A 37 -4.28 10.10 3.05
N ASN A 38 -3.69 10.19 4.25
CA ASN A 38 -3.03 9.06 4.90
C ASN A 38 -4.03 7.96 5.26
N ILE A 39 -5.20 8.35 5.76
CA ILE A 39 -6.30 7.43 6.06
C ILE A 39 -6.77 6.75 4.77
N PHE A 40 -6.88 7.49 3.67
CA PHE A 40 -7.28 6.93 2.39
C PHE A 40 -6.29 5.86 1.91
N PHE A 41 -4.98 6.14 1.93
CA PHE A 41 -3.96 5.14 1.58
C PHE A 41 -3.98 3.92 2.52
N ALA A 42 -4.22 4.15 3.82
CA ALA A 42 -4.35 3.07 4.78
C ALA A 42 -5.54 2.14 4.45
N VAL A 43 -6.69 2.70 4.05
CA VAL A 43 -7.88 1.92 3.65
C VAL A 43 -7.62 1.13 2.36
N VAL A 44 -6.97 1.73 1.36
CA VAL A 44 -6.62 1.05 0.12
C VAL A 44 -5.66 -0.11 0.40
N ALA A 45 -4.61 0.13 1.20
CA ALA A 45 -3.67 -0.89 1.61
C ALA A 45 -4.34 -2.01 2.42
N ALA A 46 -5.28 -1.66 3.31
CA ALA A 46 -6.08 -2.62 4.07
C ALA A 46 -6.87 -3.55 3.14
N ALA A 47 -7.50 -2.98 2.11
CA ALA A 47 -8.26 -3.74 1.12
C ALA A 47 -7.35 -4.68 0.32
N VAL A 48 -6.17 -4.23 -0.11
CA VAL A 48 -5.19 -5.07 -0.80
C VAL A 48 -4.68 -6.18 0.11
N GLY A 49 -4.36 -5.87 1.38
CA GLY A 49 -3.97 -6.83 2.39
C GLY A 49 -5.02 -7.93 2.60
N TRP A 50 -6.30 -7.56 2.62
CA TRP A 50 -7.41 -8.48 2.81
C TRP A 50 -7.75 -9.35 1.60
N VAL A 51 -7.81 -8.73 0.42
CA VAL A 51 -8.29 -9.35 -0.82
C VAL A 51 -7.17 -10.11 -1.51
N PHE A 52 -5.97 -9.54 -1.58
CA PHE A 52 -4.87 -10.10 -2.37
C PHE A 52 -3.90 -10.91 -1.50
N VAL A 53 -3.29 -10.26 -0.50
CA VAL A 53 -2.20 -10.86 0.28
C VAL A 53 -2.72 -11.96 1.19
N GLY A 54 -3.74 -11.67 1.98
CA GLY A 54 -4.29 -12.61 2.96
C GLY A 54 -4.84 -13.91 2.35
N GLN A 55 -5.18 -13.93 1.06
CA GLN A 55 -5.63 -15.13 0.35
C GLN A 55 -4.46 -15.98 -0.18
N ARG A 56 -3.30 -15.37 -0.43
CA ARG A 56 -2.17 -16.04 -1.10
C ARG A 56 -1.05 -16.44 -0.14
N ILE A 57 -1.11 -16.00 1.11
CA ILE A 57 -0.16 -16.39 2.17
C ILE A 57 -0.22 -17.90 2.41
N ASN A 58 0.95 -18.50 2.55
CA ASN A 58 1.14 -19.92 2.84
C ASN A 58 2.27 -20.14 3.86
N ARG A 59 2.60 -21.41 4.14
CA ARG A 59 3.64 -21.80 5.10
C ARG A 59 5.08 -21.48 4.67
N ASN A 60 5.30 -21.22 3.38
CA ASN A 60 6.64 -21.00 2.81
C ASN A 60 6.99 -19.51 2.89
N VAL A 61 8.01 -19.17 3.68
CA VAL A 61 8.42 -17.79 3.94
C VAL A 61 8.84 -17.06 2.66
N LEU A 62 9.59 -17.72 1.77
CA LEU A 62 10.05 -17.11 0.51
C LEU A 62 8.88 -16.74 -0.41
N GLN A 63 7.89 -17.63 -0.51
CA GLN A 63 6.70 -17.37 -1.32
C GLN A 63 5.76 -16.35 -0.65
N ALA A 64 5.62 -16.39 0.66
CA ALA A 64 4.88 -15.38 1.41
C ALA A 64 5.52 -13.99 1.26
N PHE A 65 6.85 -13.91 1.21
CA PHE A 65 7.59 -12.67 0.99
C PHE A 65 7.32 -12.07 -0.39
N SER A 66 7.38 -12.89 -1.44
CA SER A 66 7.08 -12.42 -2.80
C SER A 66 5.62 -11.96 -2.94
N VAL A 67 4.67 -12.63 -2.28
CA VAL A 67 3.26 -12.20 -2.23
C VAL A 67 3.11 -10.86 -1.52
N VAL A 68 3.82 -10.63 -0.41
CA VAL A 68 3.79 -9.34 0.31
C VAL A 68 4.37 -8.22 -0.55
N ILE A 69 5.49 -8.46 -1.25
CA ILE A 69 6.06 -7.49 -2.20
C ILE A 69 5.06 -7.17 -3.31
N GLN A 70 4.45 -8.18 -3.93
CA GLN A 70 3.41 -7.98 -4.95
C GLN A 70 2.23 -7.18 -4.38
N GLY A 71 1.86 -7.41 -3.12
CA GLY A 71 0.84 -6.62 -2.42
C GLY A 71 1.22 -5.14 -2.28
N TYR A 72 2.48 -4.83 -1.96
CA TYR A 72 2.95 -3.44 -1.94
C TYR A 72 2.94 -2.81 -3.32
N ILE A 73 3.42 -3.52 -4.34
CA ILE A 73 3.39 -3.03 -5.72
C ILE A 73 1.93 -2.77 -6.15
N ALA A 74 1.01 -3.69 -5.85
CA ALA A 74 -0.41 -3.51 -6.18
C ALA A 74 -1.02 -2.32 -5.43
N THR A 75 -0.68 -2.15 -4.15
CA THR A 75 -1.12 -0.99 -3.34
C THR A 75 -0.60 0.30 -3.93
N PHE A 76 0.68 0.32 -4.35
CA PHE A 76 1.31 1.47 -4.98
C PHE A 76 0.65 1.83 -6.31
N LEU A 77 0.42 0.85 -7.19
CA LEU A 77 -0.26 1.08 -8.47
C LEU A 77 -1.70 1.57 -8.28
N LEU A 78 -2.42 1.01 -7.30
CA LEU A 78 -3.76 1.48 -6.95
C LEU A 78 -3.75 2.89 -6.37
N ALA A 79 -2.79 3.19 -5.50
CA ALA A 79 -2.59 4.51 -4.92
C ALA A 79 -2.33 5.56 -6.02
N LEU A 80 -1.44 5.26 -6.97
CA LEU A 80 -1.17 6.12 -8.13
C LEU A 80 -2.42 6.31 -8.98
N GLY A 81 -3.11 5.22 -9.33
CA GLY A 81 -4.32 5.28 -10.14
C GLY A 81 -5.44 6.10 -9.47
N LEU A 82 -5.64 5.93 -8.16
CA LEU A 82 -6.63 6.68 -7.40
C LEU A 82 -6.24 8.15 -7.24
N SER A 83 -4.95 8.45 -7.05
CA SER A 83 -4.45 9.82 -7.01
C SER A 83 -4.65 10.53 -8.35
N ALA A 84 -4.33 9.87 -9.46
CA ALA A 84 -4.56 10.38 -10.80
C ALA A 84 -6.05 10.66 -11.05
N LEU A 85 -6.94 9.72 -10.67
CA LEU A 85 -8.38 9.92 -10.77
C LEU A 85 -8.86 11.10 -9.91
N TYR A 86 -8.41 11.19 -8.65
CA TYR A 86 -8.74 12.30 -7.77
C TYR A 86 -8.29 13.64 -8.34
N GLY A 87 -7.07 13.69 -8.89
CA GLY A 87 -6.53 14.85 -9.59
C GLY A 87 -7.40 15.25 -10.78
N ILE A 88 -7.81 14.31 -11.62
CA ILE A 88 -8.71 14.57 -12.77
C ILE A 88 -10.06 15.12 -12.30
N PHE A 89 -10.66 14.54 -11.26
CA PHE A 89 -11.97 15.00 -10.75
C PHE A 89 -11.89 16.39 -10.11
N THR A 90 -10.89 16.65 -9.26
CA THR A 90 -10.75 17.95 -8.59
C THR A 90 -10.33 19.05 -9.55
N LYS A 91 -9.37 18.78 -10.44
CA LYS A 91 -8.90 19.74 -11.45
C LYS A 91 -9.92 19.96 -12.58
N GLY A 92 -10.71 18.93 -12.91
CA GLY A 92 -11.85 19.02 -13.82
C GLY A 92 -13.02 19.85 -13.25
N TYR A 93 -13.38 19.67 -11.97
CA TYR A 93 -14.42 20.46 -11.30
C TYR A 93 -14.03 21.94 -11.13
N GLN A 94 -12.74 22.24 -11.01
CA GLN A 94 -12.23 23.61 -10.89
C GLN A 94 -12.11 24.34 -12.24
N MET A 95 -12.50 23.74 -13.37
CA MET A 95 -12.31 24.28 -14.73
C MET A 95 -10.87 24.75 -15.01
N ARG A 96 -9.86 24.17 -14.33
CA ARG A 96 -8.49 24.71 -14.32
C ARG A 96 -7.61 24.16 -15.43
N TYR A 97 -8.05 23.09 -16.10
CA TYR A 97 -7.39 22.54 -17.30
C TYR A 97 -8.34 22.60 -18.49
N LYS A 98 -7.81 23.06 -19.62
CA LYS A 98 -8.56 23.20 -20.89
C LYS A 98 -8.67 21.86 -21.63
N THR A 99 -7.88 20.84 -21.25
CA THR A 99 -7.77 19.58 -22.00
C THR A 99 -7.42 18.38 -21.12
N PHE A 100 -7.92 17.18 -21.47
CA PHE A 100 -7.64 15.91 -20.77
C PHE A 100 -6.14 15.52 -20.79
N GLY A 101 -5.40 15.94 -21.83
CA GLY A 101 -3.96 15.68 -21.96
C GLY A 101 -3.13 16.29 -20.84
N ASP A 102 -3.38 17.56 -20.52
CA ASP A 102 -2.63 18.30 -19.49
C ASP A 102 -2.84 17.70 -18.07
N ALA A 103 -4.02 17.12 -17.82
CA ALA A 103 -4.32 16.44 -16.56
C ALA A 103 -3.59 15.08 -16.45
N LEU A 104 -3.41 14.40 -17.59
CA LEU A 104 -2.69 13.13 -17.65
C LEU A 104 -1.18 13.34 -17.49
N GLU A 105 -0.62 14.36 -18.16
CA GLU A 105 0.78 14.77 -18.02
C GLU A 105 1.11 15.15 -16.56
N GLY A 106 0.28 15.97 -15.92
CA GLY A 106 0.45 16.30 -14.50
C GLY A 106 0.38 15.09 -13.57
N SER A 107 -0.48 14.10 -13.87
CA SER A 107 -0.53 12.87 -13.07
C SER A 107 0.69 11.97 -13.23
N VAL A 108 1.35 12.02 -14.40
CA VAL A 108 2.58 11.27 -14.67
C VAL A 108 3.76 11.93 -13.96
N ASP A 109 3.84 13.26 -13.94
CA ASP A 109 4.85 14.00 -13.18
C ASP A 109 4.70 13.76 -11.67
N ASP A 110 3.47 13.80 -11.14
CA ASP A 110 3.19 13.45 -9.74
C ASP A 110 3.62 12.01 -9.43
N ALA A 111 3.32 11.06 -10.32
CA ALA A 111 3.75 9.67 -10.17
C ALA A 111 5.28 9.54 -10.21
N TRP A 112 5.94 10.30 -11.07
CA TRP A 112 7.40 10.31 -11.20
C TRP A 112 8.09 10.89 -9.96
N ALA A 113 7.56 11.97 -9.40
CA ALA A 113 8.02 12.56 -8.15
C ALA A 113 7.93 11.55 -6.99
N ILE A 114 6.81 10.83 -6.88
CA ILE A 114 6.64 9.76 -5.89
C ILE A 114 7.64 8.62 -6.14
N LEU A 115 7.89 8.26 -7.40
CA LEU A 115 8.84 7.20 -7.75
C LEU A 115 10.28 7.56 -7.35
N GLN A 116 10.69 8.81 -7.56
CA GLN A 116 11.97 9.33 -7.08
C GLN A 116 12.06 9.30 -5.56
N GLN A 117 10.97 9.63 -4.86
CA GLN A 117 10.92 9.58 -3.39
C GLN A 117 11.06 8.15 -2.85
N ILE A 118 10.43 7.17 -3.51
CA ILE A 118 10.53 5.73 -3.19
C ILE A 118 11.94 5.18 -3.46
N SER A 119 12.69 5.80 -4.38
CA SER A 119 14.07 5.39 -4.69
C SER A 119 15.09 5.75 -3.61
N THR A 120 14.69 6.53 -2.59
CA THR A 120 15.57 6.83 -1.45
C THR A 120 15.91 5.56 -0.67
N ALA A 121 17.18 5.41 -0.28
CA ALA A 121 17.65 4.24 0.45
C ALA A 121 16.90 4.03 1.78
N ASP A 122 16.48 5.12 2.45
CA ASP A 122 15.67 5.05 3.67
C ASP A 122 14.26 4.49 3.40
N PHE A 123 13.59 4.92 2.33
CA PHE A 123 12.28 4.36 1.97
C PHE A 123 12.39 2.88 1.61
N ALA A 124 13.38 2.50 0.80
CA ALA A 124 13.59 1.12 0.41
C ALA A 124 13.90 0.21 1.60
N THR A 125 14.73 0.65 2.55
CA THR A 125 15.07 -0.14 3.75
C THR A 125 13.90 -0.29 4.70
N VAL A 126 13.13 0.78 4.94
CA VAL A 126 11.92 0.72 5.77
C VAL A 126 10.83 -0.13 5.09
N GLY A 127 10.63 0.02 3.78
CA GLY A 127 9.67 -0.74 3.00
C GLY A 127 9.99 -2.23 2.97
N LEU A 128 11.23 -2.60 2.65
CA LEU A 128 11.68 -4.00 2.64
C LEU A 128 11.75 -4.61 4.04
N GLY A 129 12.20 -3.85 5.03
CA GLY A 129 12.20 -4.26 6.44
C GLY A 129 10.79 -4.52 6.95
N GLY A 130 9.85 -3.61 6.66
CA GLY A 130 8.43 -3.79 6.95
C GLY A 130 7.82 -4.97 6.20
N ALA A 131 8.17 -5.18 4.93
CA ALA A 131 7.74 -6.36 4.18
C ALA A 131 8.19 -7.66 4.84
N ALA A 132 9.47 -7.76 5.23
CA ALA A 132 10.01 -8.94 5.90
C ALA A 132 9.31 -9.19 7.24
N ALA A 133 9.12 -8.14 8.05
CA ALA A 133 8.43 -8.23 9.34
C ALA A 133 6.98 -8.72 9.19
N ILE A 134 6.22 -8.13 8.24
CA ILE A 134 4.84 -8.54 7.95
C ILE A 134 4.80 -9.98 7.45
N THR A 135 5.70 -10.37 6.55
CA THR A 135 5.78 -11.76 6.06
C THR A 135 5.99 -12.74 7.20
N LEU A 136 6.97 -12.50 8.07
CA LEU A 136 7.25 -13.39 9.20
C LEU A 136 6.04 -13.51 10.12
N PHE A 137 5.41 -12.38 10.45
CA PHE A 137 4.23 -12.36 11.29
C PHE A 137 3.04 -13.12 10.67
N LEU A 138 2.77 -12.90 9.38
CA LEU A 138 1.68 -13.59 8.67
C LEU A 138 1.93 -15.09 8.55
N VAL A 139 3.17 -15.52 8.33
CA VAL A 139 3.53 -16.94 8.29
C VAL A 139 3.36 -17.58 9.67
N VAL A 140 3.75 -16.90 10.75
CA VAL A 140 3.55 -17.39 12.12
C VAL A 140 2.06 -17.57 12.41
N ILE A 141 1.24 -16.56 12.10
CA ILE A 141 -0.22 -16.66 12.28
C ILE A 141 -0.80 -17.79 11.43
N TYR A 142 -0.38 -17.92 10.17
CA TYR A 142 -0.84 -18.99 9.30
C TYR A 142 -0.52 -20.37 9.90
N ARG A 143 0.72 -20.56 10.39
CA ARG A 143 1.14 -21.82 11.04
C ARG A 143 0.34 -22.12 12.30
N ILE A 144 0.09 -21.13 13.16
CA ILE A 144 -0.73 -21.31 14.36
C ILE A 144 -2.17 -21.71 13.99
N ALA A 145 -2.75 -21.05 12.99
CA ALA A 145 -4.10 -21.34 12.54
C ALA A 145 -4.21 -22.72 11.88
N GLU A 146 -3.19 -23.13 11.11
CA GLU A 146 -3.11 -24.45 10.49
C GLU A 146 -2.91 -25.55 11.54
N ALA A 147 -2.04 -25.36 12.54
CA ALA A 147 -1.84 -26.29 13.65
C ALA A 147 -3.15 -26.52 14.45
N LYS A 148 -3.90 -25.45 14.73
CA LYS A 148 -5.22 -25.56 15.38
C LYS A 148 -6.26 -26.30 14.53
N ARG A 149 -6.13 -26.24 13.20
CA ARG A 149 -7.04 -26.95 12.28
C ARG A 149 -6.72 -28.43 12.18
N VAL A 150 -5.45 -28.81 12.23
CA VAL A 150 -5.00 -30.21 12.17
C VAL A 150 -5.22 -30.95 13.49
N ALA A 151 -5.23 -30.22 14.62
CA ALA A 151 -5.49 -30.78 15.94
C ALA A 151 -6.98 -31.06 16.25
N ARG A 152 -7.91 -30.68 15.36
CA ARG A 152 -9.34 -31.00 15.42
C ARG A 152 -9.67 -32.06 14.39
#